data_AF-A0A7W1DWS5-F1
#
_entry.id   AF-A0A7W1DWS5-F1
#
_cell.length_a   1.000
_cell.length_b   1.000
_cell.length_c   1.000
_cell.angle_alpha   90.00
_cell.angle_beta   90.00
_cell.angle_gamma   90.00
#
_symmetry.space_group_name_H-M   'P 1'
#
loop_
_entity.id
_entity.type
_entity.pdbx_description
1 polymer ?
#
loop_
_entity_poly.entity_id
_entity_poly.type
_entity_poly.pdbx_seq_one_letter_code
_entity_poly.pdbx_strand_id
1 'polypeptide(L)'
;LRELSLDAEIEERFFSNEELRQELLATIDEDYPPDEAAADSRALAAFGLIPEGTDLAALYVDFLTENVAGFYDSETNQMYLIGSDFGPLEEFAYSHEVVHALQDQHLGLDEISDTFTDLTDDEALAITSLYEGDAMAASLAYVLENPMLVVRLAGSELIGQQDLPVLDSTPPVLVVSFLFPYLAGQPFVEAIRADGGWEAVDAAYDDPPVSTEQILHPEKYLDRDDPTPVTLPDLAPTLGEGWDIVDEDVVGELQTAVLLANLQPGEAISMTSGLNLPDEALAAAAGWDGDRYALWADDDEEVLVWSSVWDSEQEATDFSHALQQREAARLSGGFEETTPAAVTLVTDGHAVRIEQNGAEVRYLLAPTLERVEQAAASLSGA
;
A
#
# COMPACT_ATOMS: atom_id res chain seq x y z
N LEU A 1 -13.40 0.10 -25.84
CA LEU A 1 -12.77 -0.75 -24.82
C LEU A 1 -13.41 -0.52 -23.46
N ARG A 2 -13.42 0.73 -22.95
CA ARG A 2 -14.08 1.15 -21.71
C ARG A 2 -15.58 1.55 -21.79
N GLU A 3 -16.12 1.63 -23.01
CA GLU A 3 -17.54 2.01 -23.30
C GLU A 3 -17.96 3.44 -22.89
N LEU A 4 -17.02 4.29 -22.48
CA LEU A 4 -17.21 5.73 -22.29
C LEU A 4 -16.86 6.53 -23.56
N SER A 5 -17.53 7.68 -23.75
CA SER A 5 -17.23 8.62 -24.84
C SER A 5 -16.22 9.67 -24.40
N LEU A 6 -15.39 10.14 -25.33
CA LEU A 6 -14.57 11.32 -25.05
C LEU A 6 -15.44 12.58 -25.22
N ASP A 7 -15.66 13.30 -24.13
CA ASP A 7 -16.52 14.49 -24.05
C ASP A 7 -15.73 15.78 -24.26
N ALA A 8 -14.44 15.79 -23.89
CA ALA A 8 -13.49 16.87 -24.14
C ALA A 8 -12.19 16.34 -24.80
N GLU A 9 -11.59 17.11 -25.70
CA GLU A 9 -10.30 16.76 -26.31
C GLU A 9 -9.19 16.73 -25.24
N ILE A 10 -8.31 15.74 -25.33
CA ILE A 10 -7.15 15.59 -24.44
C ILE A 10 -5.99 16.43 -25.03
N GLU A 11 -5.45 17.37 -24.25
CA GLU A 11 -4.25 18.11 -24.65
C GLU A 11 -3.00 17.28 -24.29
N GLU A 12 -2.22 16.91 -25.30
CA GLU A 12 -0.99 16.12 -25.14
C GLU A 12 0.23 17.02 -24.91
N ARG A 13 1.05 16.65 -23.93
CA ARG A 13 2.35 17.26 -23.66
C ARG A 13 3.42 16.20 -23.47
N PHE A 14 4.63 16.52 -23.90
CA PHE A 14 5.80 15.64 -23.74
C PHE A 14 6.73 16.26 -22.72
N PHE A 15 7.08 15.48 -21.70
CA PHE A 15 8.02 15.86 -20.66
C PHE A 15 9.29 15.03 -20.78
N SER A 16 10.42 15.66 -20.48
CA SER A 16 11.63 14.94 -20.10
C SER A 16 11.56 14.53 -18.63
N ASN A 17 12.32 13.51 -18.23
CA ASN A 17 12.46 13.13 -16.80
C ASN A 17 12.92 14.30 -15.91
N GLU A 18 13.71 15.23 -16.45
CA GLU A 18 14.13 16.43 -15.71
C GLU A 18 12.95 17.39 -15.47
N GLU A 19 12.05 17.55 -16.45
CA GLU A 19 10.84 18.37 -16.30
C GLU A 19 9.87 17.71 -15.31
N LEU A 20 9.66 16.39 -15.41
CA LEU A 20 8.87 15.63 -14.43
C LEU A 20 9.43 15.81 -13.01
N ARG A 21 10.73 15.65 -12.82
CA ARG A 21 11.36 15.83 -11.52
C ARG A 21 11.16 17.23 -10.96
N GLN A 22 11.27 18.26 -11.81
CA GLN A 22 11.06 19.64 -11.39
C GLN A 22 9.62 19.91 -10.97
N GLU A 23 8.66 19.29 -11.64
CA GLU A 23 7.25 19.37 -11.28
C GLU A 23 6.99 18.69 -9.93
N LEU A 24 7.44 17.43 -9.77
CA LEU A 24 7.31 16.69 -8.52
C LEU A 24 7.95 17.45 -7.34
N LEU A 25 9.14 18.03 -7.54
CA LEU A 25 9.80 18.85 -6.50
C LEU A 25 9.04 20.15 -6.19
N ALA A 26 8.21 20.64 -7.10
CA ALA A 26 7.43 21.85 -6.89
C ALA A 26 6.13 21.58 -6.12
N THR A 27 5.57 20.37 -6.24
CA THR A 27 4.29 19.97 -5.62
C THR A 27 4.45 19.06 -4.40
N ILE A 28 5.61 18.43 -4.18
CA ILE A 28 5.79 17.43 -3.12
C ILE A 28 5.39 17.90 -1.71
N ASP A 29 5.61 19.16 -1.36
CA ASP A 29 5.22 19.68 -0.02
C ASP A 29 3.69 19.86 0.13
N GLU A 30 2.95 19.92 -0.99
CA GLU A 30 1.49 19.95 -1.05
C GLU A 30 0.92 18.52 -1.12
N ASP A 31 1.49 17.67 -1.96
CA ASP A 31 1.04 16.28 -2.18
C ASP A 31 1.41 15.35 -1.03
N TYR A 32 2.56 15.56 -0.39
CA TYR A 32 3.05 14.77 0.73
C TYR A 32 3.75 15.66 1.77
N PRO A 33 2.97 16.34 2.63
CA PRO A 33 3.47 17.33 3.58
C PRO A 33 4.65 16.82 4.42
N PRO A 34 5.68 17.64 4.69
CA PRO A 34 6.89 17.18 5.38
C PRO A 34 6.68 16.57 6.77
N ASP A 35 5.67 17.04 7.51
CA ASP A 35 5.35 16.50 8.83
C ASP A 35 4.70 15.11 8.74
N GLU A 36 3.89 14.86 7.70
CA GLU A 36 3.28 13.57 7.38
C GLU A 36 4.34 12.57 6.91
N ALA A 37 5.15 12.95 5.92
CA ALA A 37 6.26 12.12 5.46
C ALA A 37 7.24 11.71 6.57
N ALA A 38 7.44 12.59 7.57
CA ALA A 38 8.23 12.28 8.75
C ALA A 38 7.54 11.33 9.73
N ALA A 39 6.21 11.42 9.88
CA ALA A 39 5.41 10.52 10.71
C ALA A 39 5.41 9.10 10.12
N ASP A 40 5.09 8.96 8.84
CA ASP A 40 5.07 7.69 8.11
C ASP A 40 6.44 7.02 8.11
N SER A 41 7.51 7.82 7.93
CA SER A 41 8.86 7.28 7.98
C SER A 41 9.17 6.64 9.34
N ARG A 42 8.64 7.19 10.43
CA ARG A 42 8.84 6.65 11.77
C ARG A 42 7.98 5.42 11.98
N ALA A 43 6.72 5.42 11.53
CA ALA A 43 5.84 4.25 11.61
C ALA A 43 6.39 3.05 10.84
N LEU A 44 6.76 3.24 9.57
CA LEU A 44 7.38 2.21 8.74
C LEU A 44 8.71 1.71 9.34
N ALA A 45 9.51 2.61 9.94
CA ALA A 45 10.74 2.22 10.63
C ALA A 45 10.47 1.43 11.92
N ALA A 46 9.43 1.78 12.69
CA ALA A 46 9.01 1.06 13.90
C ALA A 46 8.56 -0.38 13.56
N PHE A 47 7.80 -0.56 12.47
CA PHE A 47 7.50 -1.88 11.91
C PHE A 47 8.74 -2.56 11.30
N GLY A 48 9.84 -1.85 11.09
CA GLY A 48 11.07 -2.37 10.49
C GLY A 48 10.94 -2.66 8.99
N LEU A 49 10.06 -1.94 8.31
CA LEU A 49 9.87 -2.01 6.86
C LEU A 49 10.87 -1.14 6.09
N ILE A 50 11.36 -0.07 6.74
CA ILE A 50 12.41 0.82 6.21
C ILE A 50 13.46 1.12 7.29
N PRO A 51 14.67 1.59 6.92
CA PRO A 51 15.64 2.11 7.88
C PRO A 51 15.15 3.38 8.59
N GLU A 52 15.54 3.58 9.86
CA GLU A 52 15.31 4.83 10.60
C GLU A 52 15.90 6.05 9.85
N GLY A 53 15.15 7.15 9.82
CA GLY A 53 15.58 8.40 9.19
C GLY A 53 15.57 8.38 7.67
N THR A 54 14.82 7.47 7.06
CA THR A 54 14.58 7.44 5.61
C THR A 54 13.82 8.69 5.18
N ASP A 55 14.30 9.36 4.13
CA ASP A 55 13.60 10.52 3.56
C ASP A 55 12.57 10.02 2.53
N LEU A 56 11.33 9.81 2.99
CA LEU A 56 10.26 9.26 2.16
C LEU A 56 9.88 10.18 1.00
N ALA A 57 9.80 11.49 1.23
CA ALA A 57 9.49 12.47 0.18
C ALA A 57 10.56 12.46 -0.92
N ALA A 58 11.85 12.43 -0.56
CA ALA A 58 12.92 12.32 -1.55
C ALA A 58 12.88 10.99 -2.31
N LEU A 59 12.63 9.87 -1.61
CA LEU A 59 12.46 8.56 -2.25
C LEU A 59 11.28 8.53 -3.22
N TYR A 60 10.16 9.14 -2.85
CA TYR A 60 8.96 9.24 -3.68
C TYR A 60 9.27 9.98 -4.99
N VAL A 61 9.90 11.17 -4.90
CA VAL A 61 10.30 11.95 -6.08
C VAL A 61 11.27 11.16 -6.96
N ASP A 62 12.30 10.55 -6.36
CA ASP A 62 13.28 9.75 -7.10
C ASP A 62 12.63 8.56 -7.81
N PHE A 63 11.74 7.86 -7.11
CA PHE A 63 11.07 6.67 -7.59
C PHE A 63 10.09 6.98 -8.73
N LEU A 64 9.23 8.00 -8.59
CA LEU A 64 8.32 8.40 -9.66
C LEU A 64 9.05 8.92 -10.89
N THR A 65 10.13 9.70 -10.69
CA THR A 65 10.95 10.23 -11.80
C THR A 65 11.53 9.10 -12.68
N GLU A 66 11.84 7.94 -12.10
CA GLU A 66 12.41 6.80 -12.84
C GLU A 66 11.35 5.86 -13.43
N ASN A 67 10.17 5.76 -12.82
CA ASN A 67 9.20 4.68 -13.12
C ASN A 67 7.90 5.12 -13.78
N VAL A 68 7.60 6.42 -13.83
CA VAL A 68 6.38 6.94 -14.50
C VAL A 68 6.64 7.15 -15.99
N ALA A 69 5.82 6.50 -16.83
CA ALA A 69 5.88 6.63 -18.29
C ALA A 69 4.94 7.72 -18.85
N GLY A 70 3.95 8.14 -18.07
CA GLY A 70 2.99 9.18 -18.36
C GLY A 70 2.05 9.38 -17.18
N PHE A 71 1.32 10.49 -17.20
CA PHE A 71 0.24 10.75 -16.23
C PHE A 71 -0.78 11.71 -16.84
N TYR A 72 -2.03 11.60 -16.42
CA TYR A 72 -3.11 12.55 -16.71
C TYR A 72 -3.32 13.47 -15.50
N ASP A 73 -3.37 14.76 -15.75
CA ASP A 73 -3.67 15.79 -14.77
C ASP A 73 -5.13 16.23 -14.95
N SER A 74 -5.97 15.90 -13.98
CA SER A 74 -7.40 16.24 -13.96
C SER A 74 -7.64 17.74 -13.76
N GLU A 75 -6.78 18.46 -13.04
CA GLU A 75 -6.94 19.89 -12.83
C GLU A 75 -6.77 20.67 -14.13
N THR A 76 -5.75 20.30 -14.91
CA THR A 76 -5.45 20.98 -16.19
C THR A 76 -6.10 20.32 -17.40
N ASN A 77 -6.64 19.11 -17.25
CA ASN A 77 -7.16 18.25 -18.32
C ASN A 77 -6.08 17.94 -19.38
N GLN A 78 -4.85 17.68 -18.93
CA GLN A 78 -3.69 17.48 -19.79
C GLN A 78 -3.08 16.11 -19.55
N MET A 79 -2.66 15.47 -20.64
CA MET A 79 -1.93 14.21 -20.59
C MET A 79 -0.46 14.48 -20.86
N TYR A 80 0.38 14.02 -19.95
CA TYR A 80 1.83 14.13 -20.01
C TYR A 80 2.43 12.77 -20.34
N LEU A 81 3.21 12.70 -21.41
CA LEU A 81 3.97 11.50 -21.78
C LEU A 81 5.45 11.76 -21.54
N ILE A 82 6.09 10.84 -20.83
CA ILE A 82 7.49 10.97 -20.45
C ILE A 82 8.36 10.32 -21.53
N GLY A 83 9.23 11.11 -22.17
CA GLY A 83 10.15 10.62 -23.19
C GLY A 83 10.16 11.44 -24.47
N SER A 84 11.06 11.07 -25.39
CA SER A 84 11.31 11.82 -26.63
C SER A 84 10.81 11.14 -27.92
N ASP A 85 10.44 9.86 -27.86
CA ASP A 85 10.02 9.07 -29.01
C ASP A 85 8.74 8.27 -28.68
N PHE A 86 7.79 8.20 -29.62
CA PHE A 86 6.57 7.41 -29.43
C PHE A 86 6.80 5.95 -29.81
N GLY A 87 7.27 5.16 -28.85
CA GLY A 87 7.55 3.73 -28.96
C GLY A 87 6.40 2.84 -28.47
N PRO A 88 6.64 1.53 -28.31
CA PRO A 88 5.61 0.58 -27.85
C PRO A 88 5.14 0.84 -26.41
N LEU A 89 6.02 1.32 -25.54
CA LEU A 89 5.70 1.61 -24.15
C LEU A 89 4.89 2.90 -24.04
N GLU A 90 5.27 3.92 -24.82
CA GLU A 90 4.54 5.18 -24.91
C GLU A 90 3.15 4.97 -25.52
N GLU A 91 3.00 4.04 -26.48
CA GLU A 91 1.69 3.64 -27.01
C GLU A 91 0.82 2.93 -25.97
N PHE A 92 1.42 2.12 -25.09
CA PHE A 92 0.72 1.52 -23.95
C PHE A 92 0.33 2.57 -22.90
N ALA A 93 1.28 3.40 -22.46
CA ALA A 93 1.04 4.48 -21.52
C ALA A 93 -0.05 5.44 -22.04
N TYR A 94 0.03 5.85 -23.30
CA TYR A 94 -1.01 6.65 -23.94
C TYR A 94 -2.39 5.98 -23.84
N SER A 95 -2.47 4.66 -24.09
CA SER A 95 -3.74 3.94 -23.99
C SER A 95 -4.28 3.85 -22.56
N HIS A 96 -3.39 3.89 -21.56
CA HIS A 96 -3.70 3.93 -20.14
C HIS A 96 -4.20 5.32 -19.72
N GLU A 97 -3.45 6.37 -20.03
CA GLU A 97 -3.78 7.76 -19.71
C GLU A 97 -5.08 8.25 -20.38
N VAL A 98 -5.40 7.75 -21.57
CA VAL A 98 -6.71 8.02 -22.20
C VAL A 98 -7.86 7.52 -21.34
N VAL A 99 -7.68 6.42 -20.59
CA VAL A 99 -8.71 5.91 -19.68
C VAL A 99 -8.85 6.82 -18.47
N HIS A 100 -7.76 7.34 -17.92
CA HIS A 100 -7.81 8.37 -16.87
C HIS A 100 -8.60 9.61 -17.30
N ALA A 101 -8.37 10.09 -18.52
CA ALA A 101 -9.18 11.18 -19.07
C ALA A 101 -10.68 10.82 -19.21
N LEU A 102 -11.01 9.56 -19.52
CA LEU A 102 -12.40 9.10 -19.57
C LEU A 102 -13.02 8.97 -18.18
N GLN A 103 -12.27 8.49 -17.19
CA GLN A 103 -12.72 8.39 -15.81
C GLN A 103 -13.01 9.79 -15.26
N ASP A 104 -12.11 10.74 -15.45
CA ASP A 104 -12.26 12.14 -15.05
C ASP A 104 -13.52 12.78 -15.65
N GLN A 105 -13.74 12.59 -16.96
CA GLN A 105 -14.88 13.18 -17.67
C GLN A 105 -16.25 12.58 -17.30
N HIS A 106 -16.31 11.35 -16.76
CA HIS A 106 -17.57 10.63 -16.56
C HIS A 106 -17.88 10.23 -15.12
N LEU A 107 -16.86 10.03 -14.28
CA LEU A 107 -16.99 9.35 -12.98
C LEU A 107 -16.83 10.29 -11.77
N GLY A 108 -16.67 11.61 -12.00
CA GLY A 108 -16.73 12.60 -10.93
C GLY A 108 -15.65 12.46 -9.87
N LEU A 109 -14.41 12.19 -10.31
CA LEU A 109 -13.28 11.86 -9.44
C LEU A 109 -12.91 12.97 -8.44
N ASP A 110 -13.25 14.23 -8.73
CA ASP A 110 -13.08 15.35 -7.80
C ASP A 110 -13.75 15.09 -6.45
N GLU A 111 -14.95 14.48 -6.44
CA GLU A 111 -15.68 14.18 -5.21
C GLU A 111 -15.03 13.03 -4.42
N ILE A 112 -14.39 12.09 -5.11
CA ILE A 112 -13.64 11.00 -4.47
C ILE A 112 -12.33 11.55 -3.89
N SER A 113 -11.58 12.35 -4.67
CA SER A 113 -10.33 13.00 -4.27
C SER A 113 -10.49 13.87 -3.01
N ASP A 114 -11.57 14.65 -2.93
CA ASP A 114 -11.92 15.47 -1.76
C ASP A 114 -12.11 14.65 -0.47
N THR A 115 -12.36 13.33 -0.57
CA THR A 115 -12.53 12.45 0.60
C THR A 115 -11.25 11.77 1.07
N PHE A 116 -10.16 11.78 0.28
CA PHE A 116 -8.93 11.06 0.64
C PHE A 116 -8.31 11.53 1.97
N THR A 117 -8.52 12.78 2.36
CA THR A 117 -7.96 13.32 3.62
C THR A 117 -8.56 12.71 4.89
N ASP A 118 -9.71 12.03 4.78
CA ASP A 118 -10.37 11.36 5.92
C ASP A 118 -10.19 9.83 5.89
N LEU A 119 -9.47 9.30 4.90
CA LEU A 119 -9.25 7.87 4.71
C LEU A 119 -8.02 7.37 5.45
N THR A 120 -8.04 6.09 5.76
CA THR A 120 -6.85 5.32 6.13
C THR A 120 -5.99 5.02 4.90
N ASP A 121 -4.70 4.76 5.09
CA ASP A 121 -3.79 4.35 4.01
C ASP A 121 -4.28 3.13 3.24
N ASP A 122 -4.88 2.15 3.93
CA ASP A 122 -5.43 0.93 3.31
C ASP A 122 -6.65 1.23 2.44
N GLU A 123 -7.56 2.10 2.90
CA GLU A 123 -8.73 2.55 2.13
C GLU A 123 -8.30 3.36 0.90
N ALA A 124 -7.36 4.30 1.08
CA ALA A 124 -6.83 5.10 -0.02
C ALA A 124 -6.17 4.22 -1.09
N LEU A 125 -5.40 3.21 -0.68
CA LEU A 125 -4.76 2.26 -1.59
C LEU A 125 -5.78 1.36 -2.29
N ALA A 126 -6.87 0.98 -1.63
CA ALA A 126 -7.97 0.23 -2.22
C ALA A 126 -8.67 1.03 -3.33
N ILE A 127 -9.02 2.29 -3.07
CA ILE A 127 -9.65 3.17 -4.06
C ILE A 127 -8.71 3.42 -5.24
N THR A 128 -7.44 3.67 -4.96
CA THR A 128 -6.41 3.83 -6.02
C THR A 128 -6.32 2.56 -6.88
N SER A 129 -6.49 1.38 -6.29
CA SER A 129 -6.50 0.11 -7.02
C SER A 129 -7.73 -0.08 -7.92
N LEU A 130 -8.90 0.43 -7.54
CA LEU A 130 -10.05 0.51 -8.45
C LEU A 130 -9.73 1.41 -9.65
N TYR A 131 -9.19 2.60 -9.38
CA TYR A 131 -8.87 3.60 -10.39
C TYR A 131 -7.84 3.09 -11.42
N GLU A 132 -6.71 2.60 -10.94
CA GLU A 132 -5.63 2.08 -11.79
C GLU A 132 -5.98 0.75 -12.43
N GLY A 133 -6.73 -0.10 -11.71
CA GLY A 133 -7.23 -1.37 -12.22
C GLY A 133 -8.13 -1.23 -13.44
N ASP A 134 -8.97 -0.20 -13.47
CA ASP A 134 -9.87 0.11 -14.57
C ASP A 134 -9.08 0.57 -15.82
N ALA A 135 -8.14 1.50 -15.63
CA ALA A 135 -7.22 1.92 -16.68
C ALA A 135 -6.41 0.74 -17.24
N MET A 136 -5.88 -0.12 -16.38
CA MET A 136 -5.16 -1.33 -16.75
C MET A 136 -6.02 -2.35 -17.53
N ALA A 137 -7.28 -2.57 -17.11
CA ALA A 137 -8.19 -3.49 -17.80
C ALA A 137 -8.48 -3.03 -19.23
N ALA A 138 -8.77 -1.73 -19.41
CA ALA A 138 -9.05 -1.17 -20.72
C ALA A 138 -7.79 -1.07 -21.62
N SER A 139 -6.63 -0.68 -21.08
CA SER A 139 -5.37 -0.57 -21.82
C SER A 139 -4.82 -1.95 -22.21
N LEU A 140 -4.94 -2.97 -21.35
CA LEU A 140 -4.57 -4.34 -21.71
C LEU A 140 -5.47 -4.90 -22.82
N ALA A 141 -6.77 -4.61 -22.78
CA ALA A 141 -7.68 -4.97 -23.86
C ALA A 141 -7.28 -4.28 -25.18
N TYR A 142 -6.82 -3.03 -25.14
CA TYR A 142 -6.26 -2.33 -26.30
C TYR A 142 -5.05 -3.07 -26.86
N VAL A 143 -4.08 -3.43 -26.02
CA VAL A 143 -2.89 -4.18 -26.42
C VAL A 143 -3.27 -5.50 -27.09
N LEU A 144 -4.23 -6.25 -26.52
CA LEU A 144 -4.70 -7.53 -27.06
C LEU A 144 -5.41 -7.40 -28.41
N GLU A 145 -6.14 -6.30 -28.65
CA GLU A 145 -6.75 -6.00 -29.95
C GLU A 145 -5.74 -5.52 -31.01
N ASN A 146 -4.50 -5.22 -30.60
CA ASN A 146 -3.41 -4.75 -31.47
C ASN A 146 -2.22 -5.75 -31.49
N PRO A 147 -2.30 -6.88 -32.24
CA PRO A 147 -1.27 -7.92 -32.24
C PRO A 147 0.16 -7.45 -32.58
N MET A 148 0.29 -6.37 -33.35
CA MET A 148 1.61 -5.80 -33.65
C MET A 148 2.22 -5.08 -32.45
N LEU A 149 1.40 -4.47 -31.59
CA LEU A 149 1.84 -3.86 -30.34
C LEU A 149 2.34 -4.94 -29.38
N VAL A 150 1.62 -6.07 -29.25
CA VAL A 150 2.07 -7.25 -28.48
C VAL A 150 3.46 -7.71 -28.94
N VAL A 151 3.67 -7.88 -30.25
CA VAL A 151 4.97 -8.31 -30.80
C VAL A 151 6.06 -7.28 -30.52
N ARG A 152 5.75 -5.99 -30.61
CA ARG A 152 6.70 -4.90 -30.33
C ARG A 152 7.06 -4.80 -28.85
N LEU A 153 6.10 -4.93 -27.95
CA LEU A 153 6.32 -4.96 -26.50
C LEU A 153 7.17 -6.17 -26.10
N ALA A 154 6.84 -7.37 -26.61
CA ALA A 154 7.63 -8.57 -26.36
C ALA A 154 9.06 -8.51 -26.95
N GLY A 155 9.25 -7.71 -27.99
CA GLY A 155 10.56 -7.45 -28.61
C GLY A 155 11.28 -6.22 -28.05
N SER A 156 10.67 -5.48 -27.11
CA SER A 156 11.29 -4.32 -26.49
C SER A 156 12.40 -4.77 -25.52
N GLU A 157 13.46 -3.98 -25.42
CA GLU A 157 14.61 -4.27 -24.54
C GLU A 157 14.23 -4.24 -23.05
N LEU A 158 12.99 -3.90 -22.68
CA LEU A 158 12.50 -3.92 -21.29
C LEU A 158 12.47 -5.33 -20.67
N ILE A 159 12.38 -6.39 -21.49
CA ILE A 159 12.48 -7.79 -21.01
C ILE A 159 13.96 -8.19 -20.78
N GLY A 160 14.93 -7.35 -21.17
CA GLY A 160 16.36 -7.58 -20.99
C GLY A 160 16.98 -6.61 -19.98
N GLN A 161 17.49 -7.14 -18.86
CA GLN A 161 18.43 -6.54 -17.91
C GLN A 161 18.68 -5.03 -18.09
N GLN A 162 17.70 -4.19 -17.75
CA GLN A 162 17.97 -2.78 -17.47
C GLN A 162 18.41 -2.68 -16.01
N ASP A 163 19.46 -1.90 -15.77
CA ASP A 163 19.78 -1.45 -14.42
C ASP A 163 18.67 -0.46 -14.03
N LEU A 164 17.83 -0.81 -13.05
CA LEU A 164 16.81 0.07 -12.45
C LEU A 164 17.28 0.43 -11.04
N PRO A 165 18.33 1.26 -10.90
CA PRO A 165 19.04 1.43 -9.64
C PRO A 165 18.17 2.04 -8.54
N VAL A 166 17.19 2.88 -8.88
CA VAL A 166 16.26 3.41 -7.87
C VAL A 166 15.37 2.27 -7.40
N LEU A 167 14.71 1.56 -8.32
CA LEU A 167 13.85 0.41 -7.97
C LEU A 167 14.59 -0.67 -7.16
N ASP A 168 15.83 -1.00 -7.52
CA ASP A 168 16.66 -2.00 -6.85
C ASP A 168 17.07 -1.58 -5.41
N SER A 169 17.06 -0.28 -5.12
CA SER A 169 17.43 0.27 -3.81
C SER A 169 16.24 0.76 -2.98
N THR A 170 15.08 0.93 -3.60
CA THR A 170 13.84 1.31 -2.92
C THR A 170 13.38 0.21 -1.95
N PRO A 171 12.97 0.57 -0.72
CA PRO A 171 12.40 -0.40 0.21
C PRO A 171 11.20 -1.15 -0.38
N PRO A 172 11.09 -2.48 -0.16
CA PRO A 172 10.02 -3.30 -0.75
C PRO A 172 8.60 -2.82 -0.48
N VAL A 173 8.33 -2.23 0.69
CA VAL A 173 7.01 -1.69 1.02
C VAL A 173 6.58 -0.62 0.02
N LEU A 174 7.48 0.29 -0.37
CA LEU A 174 7.16 1.35 -1.33
C LEU A 174 6.97 0.79 -2.75
N VAL A 175 7.80 -0.18 -3.15
CA VAL A 175 7.67 -0.83 -4.46
C VAL A 175 6.34 -1.60 -4.57
N VAL A 176 5.97 -2.32 -3.52
CA VAL A 176 4.72 -3.09 -3.48
C VAL A 176 3.52 -2.14 -3.48
N SER A 177 3.50 -1.13 -2.60
CA SER A 177 2.39 -0.16 -2.55
C SER A 177 2.20 0.58 -3.87
N PHE A 178 3.29 0.91 -4.57
CA PHE A 178 3.19 1.56 -5.89
C PHE A 178 2.64 0.63 -6.98
N LEU A 179 3.09 -0.63 -7.03
CA LEU A 179 2.70 -1.55 -8.12
C LEU A 179 1.36 -2.24 -7.87
N PHE A 180 0.92 -2.32 -6.62
CA PHE A 180 -0.29 -3.02 -6.23
C PHE A 180 -1.55 -2.52 -6.96
N PRO A 181 -1.82 -1.20 -7.07
CA PRO A 181 -2.96 -0.69 -7.81
C PRO A 181 -3.05 -1.19 -9.26
N TYR A 182 -1.92 -1.31 -9.94
CA TYR A 182 -1.86 -1.80 -11.32
C TYR A 182 -2.04 -3.33 -11.40
N LEU A 183 -1.35 -4.07 -10.52
CA LEU A 183 -1.22 -5.52 -10.62
C LEU A 183 -2.38 -6.28 -9.97
N ALA A 184 -2.90 -5.78 -8.86
CA ALA A 184 -4.04 -6.36 -8.14
C ALA A 184 -5.36 -5.67 -8.51
N GLY A 185 -5.33 -4.36 -8.81
CA GLY A 185 -6.51 -3.65 -9.29
C GLY A 185 -7.05 -4.19 -10.62
N GLN A 186 -6.18 -4.57 -11.55
CA GLN A 186 -6.60 -5.11 -12.85
C GLN A 186 -7.47 -6.38 -12.73
N PRO A 187 -7.06 -7.45 -12.02
CA PRO A 187 -7.91 -8.62 -11.83
C PRO A 187 -9.16 -8.31 -11.00
N PHE A 188 -9.10 -7.38 -10.03
CA PHE A 188 -10.26 -6.91 -9.29
C PHE A 188 -11.33 -6.29 -10.20
N VAL A 189 -10.95 -5.35 -11.07
CA VAL A 189 -11.89 -4.73 -12.02
C VAL A 189 -12.43 -5.73 -13.04
N GLU A 190 -11.61 -6.67 -13.52
CA GLU A 190 -12.12 -7.74 -14.39
C GLU A 190 -13.12 -8.66 -13.68
N ALA A 191 -12.99 -8.89 -12.37
CA ALA A 191 -13.97 -9.67 -11.61
C ALA A 191 -15.33 -8.95 -11.55
N ILE A 192 -15.34 -7.65 -11.23
CA ILE A 192 -16.55 -6.80 -11.25
C ILE A 192 -17.17 -6.78 -12.65
N ARG A 193 -16.34 -6.54 -13.68
CA ARG A 193 -16.76 -6.50 -15.07
C ARG A 193 -17.33 -7.84 -15.54
N ALA A 194 -16.79 -8.97 -15.07
CA ALA A 194 -17.31 -10.29 -15.39
C ALA A 194 -18.71 -10.54 -14.81
N ASP A 195 -19.04 -9.92 -13.67
CA ASP A 195 -20.37 -10.03 -13.04
C ASP A 195 -21.42 -9.13 -13.71
N GLY A 196 -21.08 -7.86 -13.96
CA GLY A 196 -22.07 -6.84 -14.40
C GLY A 196 -21.68 -5.98 -15.61
N GLY A 197 -20.53 -6.23 -16.24
CA GLY A 197 -20.01 -5.40 -17.33
C GLY A 197 -19.47 -4.05 -16.86
N TRP A 198 -19.25 -3.12 -17.78
CA TRP A 198 -18.70 -1.80 -17.46
C TRP A 198 -19.62 -0.94 -16.60
N GLU A 199 -20.94 -1.14 -16.67
CA GLU A 199 -21.90 -0.45 -15.79
C GLU A 199 -21.67 -0.83 -14.30
N ALA A 200 -21.25 -2.06 -14.01
CA ALA A 200 -20.89 -2.44 -12.64
C ALA A 200 -19.54 -1.85 -12.20
N VAL A 201 -18.60 -1.66 -13.13
CA VAL A 201 -17.34 -0.96 -12.85
C VAL A 201 -17.60 0.52 -12.58
N ASP A 202 -18.45 1.18 -13.38
CA ASP A 202 -18.87 2.57 -13.15
C ASP A 202 -19.54 2.72 -11.77
N ALA A 203 -20.43 1.79 -11.41
CA ALA A 203 -21.11 1.80 -10.12
C ALA A 203 -20.16 1.61 -8.93
N ALA A 204 -18.99 0.99 -9.13
CA ALA A 204 -17.99 0.85 -8.06
C ALA A 204 -17.36 2.19 -7.66
N TYR A 205 -17.45 3.24 -8.49
CA TYR A 205 -16.98 4.58 -8.10
C TYR A 205 -17.95 5.28 -7.14
N ASP A 206 -19.24 4.93 -7.20
CA ASP A 206 -20.25 5.38 -6.21
C ASP A 206 -20.17 4.58 -4.91
N ASP A 207 -19.51 3.42 -4.94
CA ASP A 207 -19.45 2.47 -3.83
C ASP A 207 -18.08 1.74 -3.81
N PRO A 208 -16.99 2.47 -3.55
CA PRO A 208 -15.63 1.96 -3.74
C PRO A 208 -15.25 0.82 -2.78
N PRO A 209 -14.22 0.04 -3.11
CA PRO A 209 -13.61 -0.87 -2.15
C PRO A 209 -13.00 -0.09 -0.98
N VAL A 210 -13.06 -0.67 0.21
CA VAL A 210 -12.65 -0.04 1.47
C VAL A 210 -11.45 -0.73 2.13
N SER A 211 -10.83 -1.71 1.46
CA SER A 211 -9.62 -2.35 1.95
C SER A 211 -8.79 -3.01 0.86
N THR A 212 -7.49 -3.18 1.09
CA THR A 212 -6.64 -3.96 0.18
C THR A 212 -7.06 -5.43 0.13
N GLU A 213 -7.72 -5.94 1.17
CA GLU A 213 -8.33 -7.27 1.19
C GLU A 213 -9.40 -7.42 0.09
N GLN A 214 -10.28 -6.44 -0.05
CA GLN A 214 -11.31 -6.45 -1.09
C GLN A 214 -10.71 -6.42 -2.51
N ILE A 215 -9.54 -5.82 -2.69
CA ILE A 215 -8.80 -5.84 -3.96
C ILE A 215 -8.16 -7.21 -4.19
N LEU A 216 -7.56 -7.82 -3.16
CA LEU A 216 -6.91 -9.13 -3.23
C LEU A 216 -7.93 -10.27 -3.44
N HIS A 217 -9.12 -10.14 -2.86
CA HIS A 217 -10.21 -11.12 -2.90
C HIS A 217 -11.50 -10.44 -3.40
N PRO A 218 -11.69 -10.28 -4.72
CA PRO A 218 -12.82 -9.52 -5.26
C PRO A 218 -14.21 -10.04 -4.84
N GLU A 219 -14.33 -11.30 -4.46
CA GLU A 219 -15.55 -11.85 -3.86
C GLU A 219 -15.94 -11.16 -2.55
N LYS A 220 -14.98 -10.70 -1.74
CA LYS A 220 -15.24 -9.97 -0.49
C LYS A 220 -15.87 -8.61 -0.77
N TYR A 221 -15.42 -7.91 -1.81
CA TYR A 221 -16.09 -6.69 -2.30
C TYR A 221 -17.52 -6.97 -2.79
N LEU A 222 -17.70 -8.03 -3.59
CA LEU A 222 -19.02 -8.38 -4.15
C LEU A 222 -20.02 -8.82 -3.06
N ASP A 223 -19.54 -9.50 -2.03
CA ASP A 223 -20.34 -9.92 -0.87
C ASP A 223 -20.46 -8.85 0.23
N ARG A 224 -19.73 -7.73 0.10
CA ARG A 224 -19.66 -6.61 1.06
C ARG A 224 -19.15 -7.04 2.44
N ASP A 225 -18.05 -7.78 2.41
CA ASP A 225 -17.22 -8.08 3.56
C ASP A 225 -16.33 -6.87 3.84
N ASP A 226 -16.81 -5.97 4.69
CA ASP A 226 -16.11 -4.74 5.09
C ASP A 226 -15.30 -5.02 6.37
N PRO A 227 -14.09 -4.45 6.52
CA PRO A 227 -13.25 -4.71 7.69
C PRO A 227 -13.96 -4.41 9.02
N THR A 228 -13.75 -5.26 10.02
CA THR A 228 -14.19 -5.01 11.39
C THR A 228 -13.47 -3.77 11.97
N PRO A 229 -14.20 -2.73 12.43
CA PRO A 229 -13.57 -1.54 13.00
C PRO A 229 -12.80 -1.85 14.30
N VAL A 230 -11.52 -1.46 14.34
CA VAL A 230 -10.66 -1.59 15.53
C VAL A 230 -10.35 -0.22 16.11
N THR A 231 -10.49 -0.08 17.43
CA THR A 231 -10.15 1.17 18.15
C THR A 231 -9.09 0.92 19.20
N LEU A 232 -8.11 1.81 19.29
CA LEU A 232 -7.12 1.82 20.36
C LEU A 232 -7.54 2.80 21.48
N PRO A 233 -7.37 2.45 22.77
CA PRO A 233 -7.58 3.40 23.85
C PRO A 233 -6.48 4.47 23.85
N ASP A 234 -6.73 5.58 24.56
CA ASP A 234 -5.69 6.58 24.85
C ASP A 234 -4.66 5.99 25.84
N LEU A 235 -3.40 5.90 25.40
CA LEU A 235 -2.29 5.35 26.19
C LEU A 235 -1.57 6.39 27.04
N ALA A 236 -1.79 7.69 26.82
CA ALA A 236 -1.11 8.77 27.55
C ALA A 236 -1.24 8.64 29.08
N PRO A 237 -2.41 8.26 29.67
CA PRO A 237 -2.53 8.10 31.11
C PRO A 237 -1.62 7.02 31.73
N THR A 238 -1.20 6.03 30.93
CA THR A 238 -0.29 4.96 31.38
C THR A 238 1.17 5.20 31.04
N LEU A 239 1.46 5.81 29.89
CA LEU A 239 2.83 6.07 29.45
C LEU A 239 3.48 7.24 30.22
N GLY A 240 2.67 8.24 30.60
CA GLY A 240 3.07 9.40 31.40
C GLY A 240 2.92 10.73 30.67
N GLU A 241 3.23 11.83 31.37
CA GLU A 241 3.30 13.16 30.74
C GLU A 241 4.44 13.18 29.70
N GLY A 242 4.18 13.70 28.49
CA GLY A 242 5.17 13.84 27.41
C GLY A 242 4.92 12.95 26.19
N TRP A 243 4.06 11.94 26.33
CA TRP A 243 3.72 11.03 25.24
C TRP A 243 2.61 11.59 24.36
N ASP A 244 2.91 11.73 23.07
CA ASP A 244 1.98 12.15 22.03
C ASP A 244 1.96 11.11 20.89
N ILE A 245 0.86 11.06 20.15
CA ILE A 245 0.75 10.25 18.93
C ILE A 245 1.60 10.91 17.84
N VAL A 246 2.49 10.13 17.27
CA VAL A 246 3.27 10.48 16.08
C VAL A 246 2.46 10.18 14.84
N ASP A 247 1.85 9.00 14.83
CA ASP A 247 1.13 8.47 13.69
C ASP A 247 0.12 7.40 14.14
N GLU A 248 -0.98 7.27 13.42
CA GLU A 248 -2.00 6.23 13.64
C GLU A 248 -2.78 5.91 12.37
N ASP A 249 -2.78 4.64 11.96
CA ASP A 249 -3.49 4.23 10.76
C ASP A 249 -3.86 2.72 10.77
N VAL A 250 -4.26 2.20 9.63
CA VAL A 250 -4.57 0.81 9.30
C VAL A 250 -3.42 0.25 8.46
N VAL A 251 -2.94 -0.95 8.80
CA VAL A 251 -1.86 -1.61 8.04
C VAL A 251 -2.45 -2.31 6.81
N GLY A 252 -3.62 -2.94 6.93
CA GLY A 252 -4.27 -3.65 5.82
C GLY A 252 -3.69 -5.04 5.55
N GLU A 253 -4.42 -5.85 4.76
CA GLU A 253 -3.96 -7.20 4.38
C GLU A 253 -2.65 -7.13 3.58
N LEU A 254 -2.57 -6.22 2.61
CA LEU A 254 -1.40 -6.11 1.74
C LEU A 254 -0.13 -5.81 2.53
N GLN A 255 -0.11 -4.72 3.33
CA GLN A 255 1.11 -4.38 4.05
C GLN A 255 1.42 -5.38 5.16
N THR A 256 0.40 -6.07 5.70
CA THR A 256 0.62 -7.22 6.59
C THR A 256 1.38 -8.33 5.87
N ALA A 257 1.00 -8.68 4.63
CA ALA A 257 1.74 -9.65 3.83
C ALA A 257 3.17 -9.18 3.52
N VAL A 258 3.38 -7.89 3.22
CA VAL A 258 4.71 -7.30 3.00
C VAL A 258 5.58 -7.40 4.26
N LEU A 259 5.02 -7.08 5.42
CA LEU A 259 5.70 -7.18 6.72
C LEU A 259 6.18 -8.60 6.99
N LEU A 260 5.31 -9.59 6.77
CA LEU A 260 5.63 -11.00 6.97
C LEU A 260 6.61 -11.54 5.94
N ALA A 261 6.57 -11.03 4.70
CA ALA A 261 7.51 -11.41 3.65
C ALA A 261 8.96 -11.03 3.99
N ASN A 262 9.15 -9.93 4.72
CA ASN A 262 10.45 -9.46 5.22
C ASN A 262 11.54 -9.39 4.12
N LEU A 263 11.13 -8.90 2.95
CA LEU A 263 11.97 -8.77 1.76
C LEU A 263 13.07 -7.72 1.94
N GLN A 264 14.15 -7.86 1.20
CA GLN A 264 15.20 -6.84 1.06
C GLN A 264 14.97 -6.00 -0.22
N PRO A 265 15.53 -4.78 -0.30
CA PRO A 265 15.52 -4.01 -1.55
C PRO A 265 15.99 -4.84 -2.76
N GLY A 266 15.27 -4.72 -3.87
CA GLY A 266 15.47 -5.52 -5.07
C GLY A 266 14.79 -6.91 -5.08
N GLU A 267 14.16 -7.34 -3.99
CA GLU A 267 13.46 -8.63 -3.91
C GLU A 267 11.94 -8.53 -4.14
N ALA A 268 11.38 -7.32 -4.23
CA ALA A 268 9.94 -7.07 -4.33
C ALA A 268 9.32 -7.51 -5.67
N ILE A 269 10.11 -7.59 -6.74
CA ILE A 269 9.64 -7.91 -8.09
C ILE A 269 10.38 -9.13 -8.64
N SER A 270 9.64 -9.98 -9.33
CA SER A 270 10.16 -11.10 -10.10
C SER A 270 9.64 -11.03 -11.54
N MET A 271 10.57 -11.16 -12.50
CA MET A 271 10.27 -11.15 -13.94
C MET A 271 9.25 -12.23 -14.37
N THR A 272 9.06 -13.28 -13.56
CA THR A 272 8.13 -14.38 -13.89
C THR A 272 6.80 -14.31 -13.16
N SER A 273 6.72 -13.58 -12.06
CA SER A 273 5.56 -13.62 -11.14
C SER A 273 5.01 -12.24 -10.77
N GLY A 274 5.62 -11.13 -11.21
CA GLY A 274 5.19 -9.79 -10.81
C GLY A 274 5.68 -9.47 -9.40
N LEU A 275 4.78 -9.12 -8.50
CA LEU A 275 5.11 -8.99 -7.07
C LEU A 275 5.61 -10.32 -6.52
N ASN A 276 6.71 -10.29 -5.79
CA ASN A 276 7.39 -11.47 -5.27
C ASN A 276 7.12 -11.64 -3.76
N LEU A 277 5.84 -11.58 -3.38
CA LEU A 277 5.41 -11.92 -2.02
C LEU A 277 5.36 -13.44 -1.86
N PRO A 278 6.03 -14.03 -0.84
CA PRO A 278 5.98 -15.47 -0.60
C PRO A 278 4.56 -15.96 -0.30
N ASP A 279 4.20 -17.14 -0.82
CA ASP A 279 2.90 -17.77 -0.57
C ASP A 279 2.60 -17.91 0.93
N GLU A 280 3.63 -18.18 1.75
CA GLU A 280 3.48 -18.28 3.21
C GLU A 280 3.12 -16.94 3.86
N ALA A 281 3.63 -15.82 3.34
CA ALA A 281 3.32 -14.49 3.85
C ALA A 281 1.90 -14.07 3.46
N LEU A 282 1.51 -14.31 2.21
CA LEU A 282 0.14 -14.11 1.73
C LEU A 282 -0.86 -14.95 2.51
N ALA A 283 -0.60 -16.25 2.68
CA ALA A 283 -1.50 -17.15 3.41
C ALA A 283 -1.64 -16.78 4.89
N ALA A 284 -0.61 -16.21 5.51
CA ALA A 284 -0.67 -15.74 6.90
C ALA A 284 -1.35 -14.38 7.06
N ALA A 285 -1.55 -13.63 5.96
CA ALA A 285 -2.26 -12.35 5.94
C ALA A 285 -3.72 -12.47 5.48
N ALA A 286 -4.06 -13.48 4.67
CA ALA A 286 -5.33 -13.61 3.95
C ALA A 286 -6.63 -13.71 4.79
N GLY A 287 -6.54 -13.80 6.12
CA GLY A 287 -7.70 -13.79 7.01
C GLY A 287 -7.81 -12.50 7.81
N TRP A 288 -7.11 -11.43 7.41
CA TRP A 288 -7.16 -10.12 8.04
C TRP A 288 -8.59 -9.57 7.93
N ASP A 289 -9.17 -9.05 9.01
CA ASP A 289 -10.55 -8.53 9.04
C ASP A 289 -10.57 -7.12 9.68
N GLY A 290 -9.52 -6.34 9.50
CA GLY A 290 -9.40 -5.01 10.09
C GLY A 290 -8.36 -4.90 11.20
N ASP A 291 -7.74 -3.73 11.29
CA ASP A 291 -6.77 -3.41 12.31
C ASP A 291 -6.70 -1.91 12.62
N ARG A 292 -5.85 -1.56 13.59
CA ARG A 292 -5.45 -0.18 13.89
C ARG A 292 -4.10 -0.21 14.57
N TYR A 293 -3.18 0.66 14.17
CA TYR A 293 -1.97 0.95 14.92
C TYR A 293 -1.92 2.39 15.42
N ALA A 294 -1.08 2.61 16.41
CA ALA A 294 -0.67 3.94 16.86
C ALA A 294 0.78 3.89 17.31
N LEU A 295 1.59 4.81 16.78
CA LEU A 295 2.95 5.08 17.21
C LEU A 295 2.92 6.26 18.18
N TRP A 296 3.30 6.01 19.42
CA TRP A 296 3.44 7.04 20.46
C TRP A 296 4.91 7.37 20.65
N ALA A 297 5.22 8.63 20.97
CA ALA A 297 6.59 9.03 21.29
C ALA A 297 6.69 10.06 22.41
N ASP A 298 7.81 10.02 23.12
CA ASP A 298 8.25 10.99 24.12
C ASP A 298 9.78 11.13 24.02
N ASP A 299 10.25 12.31 23.60
CA ASP A 299 11.65 12.56 23.22
C ASP A 299 12.18 11.50 22.22
N ASP A 300 13.12 10.65 22.65
CA ASP A 300 13.78 9.61 21.85
C ASP A 300 13.18 8.19 22.10
N GLU A 301 12.14 8.08 22.94
CA GLU A 301 11.43 6.80 23.18
C GLU A 301 10.17 6.70 22.33
N GLU A 302 9.94 5.52 21.74
CA GLU A 302 8.75 5.22 20.94
C GLU A 302 8.02 3.97 21.45
N VAL A 303 6.70 3.93 21.33
CA VAL A 303 5.86 2.77 21.64
C VAL A 303 4.89 2.56 20.49
N LEU A 304 5.05 1.45 19.78
CA LEU A 304 4.12 1.03 18.75
C LEU A 304 3.13 0.03 19.34
N VAL A 305 1.84 0.28 19.11
CA VAL A 305 0.76 -0.66 19.39
C VAL A 305 0.01 -0.91 18.10
N TRP A 306 -0.22 -2.18 17.78
CA TRP A 306 -1.02 -2.61 16.64
C TRP A 306 -1.99 -3.69 17.10
N SER A 307 -3.29 -3.51 16.87
CA SER A 307 -4.32 -4.49 17.17
C SER A 307 -5.03 -4.88 15.88
N SER A 308 -5.17 -6.17 15.61
CA SER A 308 -5.84 -6.72 14.44
C SER A 308 -6.88 -7.76 14.81
N VAL A 309 -7.91 -7.86 13.96
CA VAL A 309 -8.97 -8.87 14.00
C VAL A 309 -8.83 -9.75 12.77
N TRP A 310 -9.23 -11.02 12.91
CA TRP A 310 -9.11 -12.02 11.87
C TRP A 310 -10.42 -12.77 11.69
N ASP A 311 -10.66 -13.30 10.48
CA ASP A 311 -11.84 -14.09 10.12
C ASP A 311 -12.06 -15.30 11.04
N SER A 312 -10.97 -15.84 11.60
CA SER A 312 -11.01 -16.92 12.57
C SER A 312 -9.86 -16.92 13.58
N GLU A 313 -10.07 -17.61 14.71
CA GLU A 313 -9.01 -17.88 15.69
C GLU A 313 -7.83 -18.66 15.08
N GLN A 314 -8.07 -19.46 14.04
CA GLN A 314 -7.00 -20.19 13.36
C GLN A 314 -6.13 -19.24 12.53
N GLU A 315 -6.72 -18.30 11.80
CA GLU A 315 -5.98 -17.30 11.02
C GLU A 315 -5.21 -16.34 11.93
N ALA A 316 -5.82 -15.88 13.03
CA ALA A 316 -5.11 -15.13 14.07
C ALA A 316 -3.88 -15.90 14.62
N THR A 317 -4.01 -17.23 14.76
CA THR A 317 -2.89 -18.09 15.22
C THR A 317 -1.79 -18.18 14.17
N ASP A 318 -2.16 -18.35 12.90
CA ASP A 318 -1.20 -18.48 11.79
C ASP A 318 -0.44 -17.17 11.57
N PHE A 319 -1.15 -16.04 11.61
CA PHE A 319 -0.57 -14.69 11.63
C PHE A 319 0.38 -14.49 12.82
N SER A 320 -0.09 -14.76 14.05
CA SER A 320 0.71 -14.58 15.27
C SER A 320 2.02 -15.40 15.21
N HIS A 321 1.98 -16.62 14.69
CA HIS A 321 3.17 -17.44 14.48
C HIS A 321 4.12 -16.89 13.41
N ALA A 322 3.58 -16.36 12.30
CA ALA A 322 4.39 -15.74 11.25
C ALA A 322 5.08 -14.47 11.77
N LEU A 323 4.34 -13.63 12.49
CA LEU A 323 4.85 -12.40 13.10
C LEU A 323 5.95 -12.71 14.13
N GLN A 324 5.76 -13.71 14.98
CA GLN A 324 6.80 -14.17 15.91
C GLN A 324 8.09 -14.60 15.20
N GLN A 325 7.98 -15.35 14.10
CA GLN A 325 9.16 -15.78 13.33
C GLN A 325 9.89 -14.59 12.71
N ARG A 326 9.13 -13.66 12.14
CA ARG A 326 9.66 -12.43 11.53
C ARG A 326 10.38 -11.56 12.57
N GLU A 327 9.77 -11.30 13.71
CA GLU A 327 10.37 -10.49 14.78
C GLU A 327 11.60 -11.15 15.41
N ALA A 328 11.56 -12.47 15.62
CA ALA A 328 12.72 -13.21 16.11
C ALA A 328 13.92 -13.09 15.14
N ALA A 329 13.66 -13.13 13.83
CA ALA A 329 14.68 -12.91 12.81
C ALA A 329 15.18 -11.46 12.79
N ARG A 330 14.27 -10.48 12.75
CA ARG A 330 14.59 -9.04 12.72
C ARG A 330 15.42 -8.60 13.93
N LEU A 331 14.97 -8.97 15.12
CA LEU A 331 15.58 -8.53 16.38
C LEU A 331 16.69 -9.46 16.87
N SER A 332 16.99 -10.54 16.13
CA SER A 332 17.98 -11.56 16.53
C SER A 332 17.72 -12.10 17.94
N GLY A 333 16.45 -12.35 18.26
CA GLY A 333 15.97 -12.75 19.59
C GLY A 333 15.15 -14.04 19.55
N GLY A 334 14.57 -14.39 20.70
CA GLY A 334 13.64 -15.51 20.82
C GLY A 334 12.47 -15.14 21.72
N PHE A 335 11.28 -15.59 21.34
CA PHE A 335 10.08 -15.42 22.15
C PHE A 335 10.04 -16.43 23.29
N GLU A 336 9.63 -15.96 24.46
CA GLU A 336 9.28 -16.77 25.62
C GLU A 336 7.80 -16.61 25.93
N GLU A 337 7.12 -17.72 26.23
CA GLU A 337 5.72 -17.70 26.70
C GLU A 337 5.67 -17.00 28.07
N THR A 338 4.94 -15.88 28.15
CA THR A 338 4.71 -15.14 29.39
C THR A 338 3.35 -15.43 30.00
N THR A 339 2.35 -15.72 29.15
CA THR A 339 1.04 -16.26 29.54
C THR A 339 0.54 -17.24 28.47
N PRO A 340 -0.51 -18.04 28.72
CA PRO A 340 -1.09 -18.91 27.68
C PRO A 340 -1.58 -18.16 26.42
N ALA A 341 -1.77 -16.84 26.52
CA ALA A 341 -2.25 -15.97 25.46
C ALA A 341 -1.18 -14.96 24.99
N ALA A 342 0.04 -14.99 25.53
CA ALA A 342 1.04 -13.98 25.23
C ALA A 342 2.47 -14.52 25.21
N VAL A 343 3.23 -14.06 24.23
CA VAL A 343 4.66 -14.30 24.11
C VAL A 343 5.42 -12.97 24.16
N THR A 344 6.66 -13.00 24.63
CA THR A 344 7.49 -11.80 24.74
C THR A 344 8.92 -12.09 24.30
N LEU A 345 9.49 -11.16 23.53
CA LEU A 345 10.88 -11.17 23.11
C LEU A 345 11.54 -9.91 23.67
N VAL A 346 12.72 -10.05 24.28
CA VAL A 346 13.49 -8.92 24.83
C VAL A 346 14.92 -9.00 24.31
N THR A 347 15.41 -7.92 23.74
CA THR A 347 16.77 -7.75 23.24
C THR A 347 17.39 -6.45 23.80
N ASP A 348 18.59 -6.10 23.36
CA ASP A 348 19.19 -4.82 23.74
C ASP A 348 18.46 -3.70 22.98
N GLY A 349 17.77 -2.84 23.71
CA GLY A 349 17.03 -1.69 23.17
C GLY A 349 15.64 -1.99 22.59
N HIS A 350 15.15 -3.22 22.66
CA HIS A 350 13.79 -3.55 22.21
C HIS A 350 13.13 -4.60 23.11
N ALA A 351 11.82 -4.48 23.27
CA ALA A 351 10.93 -5.49 23.79
C ALA A 351 9.69 -5.57 22.91
N VAL A 352 9.30 -6.79 22.54
CA VAL A 352 8.09 -7.08 21.78
C VAL A 352 7.20 -7.98 22.59
N ARG A 353 5.89 -7.70 22.60
CA ARG A 353 4.86 -8.60 23.13
C ARG A 353 3.79 -8.82 22.08
N ILE A 354 3.47 -10.09 21.85
CA ILE A 354 2.37 -10.50 20.98
C ILE A 354 1.35 -11.22 21.87
N GLU A 355 0.13 -10.73 21.87
CA GLU A 355 -1.01 -11.30 22.59
C GLU A 355 -2.06 -11.78 21.60
N GLN A 356 -2.66 -12.93 21.86
CA GLN A 356 -3.79 -13.43 21.08
C GLN A 356 -4.96 -13.79 21.99
N ASN A 357 -6.15 -13.31 21.65
CA ASN A 357 -7.40 -13.63 22.33
C ASN A 357 -8.48 -14.02 21.31
N GLY A 358 -8.62 -15.32 21.06
CA GLY A 358 -9.48 -15.81 19.98
C GLY A 358 -8.97 -15.33 18.63
N ALA A 359 -9.78 -14.53 17.94
CA ALA A 359 -9.46 -13.96 16.63
C ALA A 359 -8.79 -12.58 16.70
N GLU A 360 -8.54 -12.03 17.89
CA GLU A 360 -7.82 -10.75 18.05
C GLU A 360 -6.33 -11.02 18.30
N VAL A 361 -5.46 -10.26 17.65
CA VAL A 361 -4.01 -10.23 17.91
C VAL A 361 -3.58 -8.81 18.25
N ARG A 362 -2.76 -8.65 19.30
CA ARG A 362 -2.13 -7.37 19.67
C ARG A 362 -0.62 -7.51 19.63
N TYR A 363 0.01 -6.60 18.91
CA TYR A 363 1.45 -6.42 18.85
C TYR A 363 1.83 -5.14 19.60
N LEU A 364 2.81 -5.23 20.49
CA LEU A 364 3.41 -4.09 21.16
C LEU A 364 4.93 -4.14 20.98
N LEU A 365 5.53 -3.00 20.61
CA LEU A 365 6.97 -2.80 20.53
C LEU A 365 7.35 -1.55 21.31
N ALA A 366 8.37 -1.66 22.17
CA ALA A 366 8.93 -0.51 22.90
C ALA A 366 10.42 -0.75 23.24
N PRO A 367 11.18 0.28 23.67
CA PRO A 367 12.58 0.15 24.05
C PRO A 367 12.85 -0.82 25.19
N THR A 368 11.88 -1.00 26.09
CA THR A 368 12.03 -1.84 27.29
C THR A 368 10.77 -2.64 27.59
N LEU A 369 10.94 -3.76 28.31
CA LEU A 369 9.82 -4.58 28.78
C LEU A 369 8.86 -3.79 29.67
N GLU A 370 9.37 -2.86 30.49
CA GLU A 370 8.54 -2.02 31.36
C GLU A 370 7.57 -1.15 30.54
N ARG A 371 8.03 -0.58 29.42
CA ARG A 371 7.18 0.21 28.51
C ARG A 371 6.11 -0.65 27.83
N VAL A 372 6.48 -1.86 27.39
CA VAL A 372 5.52 -2.83 26.85
C VAL A 372 4.45 -3.19 27.88
N GLU A 373 4.83 -3.44 29.14
CA GLU A 373 3.90 -3.76 30.22
C GLU A 373 2.97 -2.58 30.56
N GLN A 374 3.46 -1.34 30.50
CA GLN A 374 2.66 -0.13 30.68
C GLN A 374 1.61 0.01 29.57
N ALA A 375 2.01 -0.14 28.31
CA ALA A 375 1.11 -0.06 27.16
C ALA A 375 0.05 -1.19 27.18
N ALA A 376 0.46 -2.42 27.47
CA ALA A 376 -0.47 -3.56 27.56
C ALA A 376 -1.52 -3.40 28.69
N ALA A 377 -1.16 -2.72 29.78
CA ALA A 377 -2.10 -2.44 30.87
C ALA A 377 -3.27 -1.54 30.44
N SER A 378 -3.05 -0.61 29.51
CA SER A 378 -4.10 0.23 28.93
C SER A 378 -5.06 -0.56 28.04
N LEU A 379 -4.53 -1.50 27.26
CA LEU A 379 -5.32 -2.34 26.35
C LEU A 379 -6.20 -3.36 27.08
N SER A 380 -5.78 -3.79 28.28
CA SER A 380 -6.54 -4.73 29.12
C SER A 380 -7.68 -4.08 29.92
N GLY A 381 -7.73 -2.75 29.98
CA GLY A 381 -8.73 -1.97 30.72
C GLY A 381 -9.87 -1.41 29.89
N ALA A 382 -9.80 -1.57 28.56
CA ALA A 382 -10.77 -1.06 27.58
C ALA A 382 -12.00 -1.98 27.42
#